data_AF-A0A1X7UK84-F1
#
_entry.id   AF-A0A1X7UK84-F1
#
_cell.length_a   1.000
_cell.length_b   1.000
_cell.length_c   1.000
_cell.angle_alpha   90.00
_cell.angle_beta   90.00
_cell.angle_gamma   90.00
#
_symmetry.space_group_name_H-M   'P 1'
#
loop_
_entity.id
_entity.type
_entity.pdbx_description
1 polymer ?
#
loop_
_entity_poly.entity_id
_entity_poly.type
_entity_poly.pdbx_seq_one_letter_code
_entity_poly.pdbx_strand_id
1 'polypeptide(L)'
;MWVFGMVDTSHEPALGFMQIVPDRRAATLLPIIEPHVANGSVIHSDEWRAYRQVSSLRPVRSHGTVNHSVTFVDPITGVHTQHIESYWNRAKMKLKRMKGCYGDKVPGYLDEFMWRERFGKTPTDAWNNIIRDIATQYPV
;
A
#
# COMPACT_ATOMS: atom_id res chain seq x y z
N MET A 1 14.14 6.96 -6.34
CA MET A 1 12.67 6.91 -6.24
C MET A 1 12.31 6.05 -5.04
N TRP A 2 11.48 6.56 -4.13
CA TRP A 2 10.95 5.79 -3.01
C TRP A 2 9.47 5.51 -3.24
N VAL A 3 9.00 4.36 -2.77
CA VAL A 3 7.58 3.99 -2.82
C VAL A 3 7.16 3.65 -1.40
N PHE A 4 6.12 4.33 -0.91
CA PHE A 4 5.45 3.99 0.33
C PHE A 4 4.31 3.01 0.02
N GLY A 5 4.01 2.09 0.93
CA GLY A 5 2.88 1.20 0.76
C GLY A 5 2.33 0.68 2.09
N MET A 6 1.03 0.43 2.11
CA MET A 6 0.28 -0.16 3.21
C MET A 6 -0.79 -1.10 2.66
N VAL A 7 -1.27 -2.02 3.49
CA VAL A 7 -2.31 -2.99 3.13
C VAL A 7 -3.40 -3.02 4.17
N ASP A 8 -4.63 -3.16 3.71
CA ASP A 8 -5.80 -3.46 4.51
C ASP A 8 -6.03 -4.98 4.51
N THR A 9 -5.84 -5.58 5.69
CA THR A 9 -5.98 -7.02 5.92
C THR A 9 -7.41 -7.45 6.24
N SER A 10 -8.37 -6.52 6.27
CA SER A 10 -9.80 -6.87 6.38
C SER A 10 -10.37 -7.46 5.08
N HIS A 11 -9.63 -7.36 3.98
CA HIS A 11 -9.98 -7.92 2.68
C HIS A 11 -9.20 -9.21 2.40
N GLU A 12 -9.84 -10.15 1.70
CA GLU A 12 -9.19 -11.36 1.18
C GLU A 12 -9.40 -11.45 -0.35
N PRO A 13 -8.33 -11.37 -1.17
CA PRO A 13 -6.95 -11.03 -0.78
C PRO A 13 -6.82 -9.59 -0.26
N ALA A 14 -5.80 -9.32 0.56
CA ALA A 14 -5.53 -7.99 1.09
C ALA A 14 -5.42 -6.95 -0.03
N LEU A 15 -6.04 -5.79 0.19
CA LEU A 15 -6.00 -4.65 -0.72
C LEU A 15 -4.95 -3.66 -0.25
N GLY A 16 -4.14 -3.14 -1.18
CA GLY A 16 -3.11 -2.19 -0.82
C GLY A 16 -3.30 -0.80 -1.37
N PHE A 17 -2.43 0.05 -0.85
CA PHE A 17 -2.14 1.39 -1.32
C PHE A 17 -0.64 1.49 -1.51
N MET A 18 -0.21 2.08 -2.62
CA MET A 18 1.18 2.36 -2.94
C MET A 18 1.28 3.74 -3.59
N GLN A 19 2.29 4.52 -3.20
CA GLN A 19 2.51 5.84 -3.77
C GLN A 19 4.00 6.15 -3.84
N ILE A 20 4.42 6.85 -4.90
CA ILE A 20 5.76 7.42 -4.97
C ILE A 20 5.88 8.55 -3.94
N VAL A 21 6.94 8.50 -3.14
CA VAL A 21 7.24 9.52 -2.14
C VAL A 21 8.63 10.10 -2.36
N PRO A 22 8.84 11.40 -2.07
CA PRO A 22 10.14 12.04 -2.24
C PRO A 22 11.17 11.50 -1.25
N ASP A 23 10.75 11.17 -0.03
CA ASP A 23 11.60 10.60 1.00
C ASP A 23 10.80 9.70 1.99
N ARG A 24 11.51 9.12 2.97
CA ARG A 24 10.96 8.18 3.97
C ARG A 24 10.83 8.82 5.36
N ARG A 25 10.74 10.14 5.45
CA ARG A 25 10.64 10.88 6.72
C ARG A 25 9.22 10.82 7.26
N ALA A 26 9.07 10.90 8.58
CA ALA A 26 7.77 10.95 9.24
C ALA A 26 6.89 12.09 8.69
N ALA A 27 7.48 13.27 8.45
CA ALA A 27 6.78 14.42 7.88
C ALA A 27 6.19 14.18 6.47
N THR A 28 6.71 13.20 5.73
CA THR A 28 6.16 12.78 4.44
C THR A 28 5.18 11.62 4.59
N LEU A 29 5.48 10.63 5.44
CA LEU A 29 4.69 9.40 5.54
C LEU A 29 3.42 9.56 6.40
N LEU A 30 3.49 10.27 7.53
CA LEU A 30 2.35 10.38 8.45
C LEU A 30 1.12 11.07 7.80
N PRO A 31 1.27 12.18 7.05
CA PRO A 31 0.14 12.79 6.34
C PRO A 31 -0.44 11.92 5.23
N ILE A 32 0.31 10.92 4.73
CA ILE A 32 -0.20 9.92 3.78
C ILE A 32 -0.97 8.84 4.52
N ILE A 33 -0.46 8.36 5.66
CA ILE A 33 -1.10 7.29 6.44
C ILE A 33 -2.47 7.73 6.98
N GLU A 34 -2.53 8.90 7.64
CA GLU A 34 -3.72 9.35 8.37
C GLU A 34 -5.03 9.32 7.56
N PRO A 35 -5.12 9.90 6.34
CA PRO A 35 -6.37 9.90 5.58
C PRO A 35 -6.77 8.54 4.98
N HIS A 36 -5.85 7.56 4.94
CA HIS A 36 -6.10 6.24 4.34
C HIS A 36 -6.43 5.16 5.38
N VAL A 37 -6.44 5.52 6.66
CA VAL A 37 -6.67 4.59 7.77
C VAL A 37 -8.04 4.86 8.38
N ALA A 38 -8.84 3.81 8.52
CA ALA A 38 -10.15 3.91 9.16
C ALA A 38 -10.02 4.21 10.66
N ASN A 39 -11.02 4.88 11.23
CA ASN A 39 -11.02 5.18 12.65
C ASN A 39 -11.08 3.90 13.49
N GLY A 40 -10.20 3.81 14.49
CA GLY A 40 -10.07 2.64 15.36
C GLY A 40 -9.17 1.53 14.80
N SER A 41 -8.46 1.74 13.70
CA SER A 41 -7.57 0.74 13.10
C SER A 41 -6.36 0.41 13.97
N VAL A 42 -5.92 -0.85 13.88
CA VAL A 42 -4.63 -1.31 14.40
C VAL A 42 -3.64 -1.34 13.24
N ILE A 43 -2.48 -0.71 13.41
CA ILE A 43 -1.41 -0.73 12.40
C ILE A 43 -0.27 -1.61 12.88
N HIS A 44 0.25 -2.45 11.99
CA HIS A 44 1.51 -3.19 12.18
C HIS A 44 2.57 -2.67 11.22
N SER A 45 3.77 -2.37 11.71
CA SER A 45 4.90 -1.96 10.87
C SER A 45 6.22 -2.58 11.34
N ASP A 46 7.30 -2.35 10.59
CA ASP A 46 8.64 -2.52 11.12
C ASP A 46 8.98 -1.39 12.11
N GLU A 47 10.17 -1.47 12.72
CA GLU A 47 10.67 -0.46 13.66
C GLU A 47 11.34 0.76 12.99
N TRP A 48 11.00 1.05 11.72
CA TRP A 48 11.56 2.22 11.06
C TRP A 48 11.21 3.51 11.80
N ARG A 49 12.20 4.39 12.00
CA ARG A 49 12.08 5.59 12.85
C ARG A 49 10.88 6.48 12.46
N ALA A 50 10.53 6.53 11.18
CA ALA A 50 9.41 7.37 10.72
C ALA A 50 8.05 6.91 11.26
N TYR A 51 7.91 5.63 11.64
CA TYR A 51 6.65 5.07 12.12
C TYR A 51 6.44 5.24 13.63
N ARG A 52 7.41 5.75 14.39
CA ARG A 52 7.32 5.92 15.84
C ARG A 52 6.14 6.79 16.32
N GLN A 53 5.61 7.64 15.44
CA GLN A 53 4.48 8.53 15.74
C GLN A 53 3.15 8.02 15.17
N VAL A 54 3.11 6.81 14.60
CA VAL A 54 1.88 6.26 13.99
C VAL A 54 0.77 6.10 15.03
N SER A 55 1.09 5.67 16.25
CA SER A 55 0.12 5.57 17.35
C SER A 55 -0.47 6.92 17.80
N SER A 56 0.11 8.05 17.40
CA SER A 56 -0.40 9.39 17.72
C SER A 56 -1.39 9.93 16.68
N LEU A 57 -1.55 9.23 15.54
CA LEU A 57 -2.52 9.61 14.52
C LEU A 57 -3.93 9.35 15.02
N ARG A 58 -4.85 10.30 14.78
CA ARG A 58 -6.23 10.25 15.27
C ARG A 58 -6.98 8.95 14.98
N PRO A 59 -6.92 8.37 13.76
CA PRO A 59 -7.67 7.15 13.46
C PRO A 59 -7.04 5.88 14.04
N VAL A 60 -5.81 5.93 14.59
CA VAL A 60 -5.07 4.73 15.00
C VAL A 60 -5.37 4.39 16.46
N ARG A 61 -5.92 3.20 16.69
CA ARG A 61 -6.18 2.66 18.04
C ARG A 61 -4.90 2.17 18.71
N SER A 62 -4.08 1.43 17.98
CA SER A 62 -2.82 0.89 18.48
C SER A 62 -1.85 0.63 17.34
N HIS A 63 -0.56 0.61 17.67
CA HIS A 63 0.53 0.38 16.74
C HIS A 63 1.40 -0.76 17.27
N GLY A 64 1.42 -1.87 16.55
CA GLY A 64 2.35 -2.98 16.79
C GLY A 64 3.57 -2.85 15.89
N THR A 65 4.73 -3.25 16.39
CA THR A 65 5.98 -3.26 15.61
C THR A 65 6.67 -4.61 15.66
N VAL A 66 7.43 -4.93 14.61
CA VAL A 66 8.33 -6.09 14.58
C VAL A 66 9.74 -5.66 14.19
N ASN A 67 10.74 -6.18 14.90
CA ASN A 67 12.14 -5.95 14.58
C ASN A 67 12.69 -7.06 13.68
N HIS A 68 12.73 -6.79 12.37
CA HIS A 68 13.24 -7.74 11.37
C HIS A 68 14.73 -8.09 11.47
N SER A 69 15.52 -7.38 12.29
CA SER A 69 16.89 -7.79 12.59
C SER A 69 16.96 -8.92 13.63
N VAL A 70 15.85 -9.19 14.33
CA VAL A 70 15.76 -10.18 15.40
C VAL A 70 14.81 -11.31 15.02
N THR A 71 13.59 -10.98 14.56
CA THR A 71 12.52 -11.95 14.27
C THR A 71 11.64 -11.50 13.11
N PHE A 72 11.10 -12.45 12.34
CA PHE A 72 10.09 -12.18 11.29
C PHE A 72 8.66 -12.02 11.82
N VAL A 73 8.39 -12.67 12.96
CA VAL A 73 7.14 -12.58 13.72
C VAL A 73 7.57 -12.34 15.16
N ASP A 74 7.07 -11.30 15.80
CA ASP A 74 7.35 -11.04 17.19
C ASP A 74 6.76 -12.17 18.06
N PRO A 75 7.56 -12.90 18.84
CA PRO A 75 7.11 -14.11 19.53
C PRO A 75 6.20 -13.82 20.73
N ILE A 76 6.15 -12.58 21.21
CA ILE A 76 5.37 -12.18 22.39
C ILE A 76 4.01 -11.63 21.94
N THR A 77 4.01 -10.76 20.94
CA THR A 77 2.83 -10.04 20.46
C THR A 77 2.19 -10.68 19.23
N GLY A 78 2.92 -11.52 18.50
CA GLY A 78 2.50 -12.09 17.23
C GLY A 78 2.55 -11.12 16.05
N VAL A 79 3.06 -9.89 16.23
CA VAL A 79 3.10 -8.87 15.18
C VAL A 79 4.03 -9.29 14.04
N HIS A 80 3.57 -9.09 12.80
CA HIS A 80 4.35 -9.35 11.58
C HIS A 80 3.90 -8.43 10.44
N THR A 81 4.74 -8.26 9.42
CA THR A 81 4.48 -7.44 8.22
C THR A 81 4.37 -8.26 6.92
N GLN A 82 4.11 -9.56 7.02
CA GLN A 82 4.12 -10.46 5.87
C GLN A 82 3.08 -10.11 4.80
N HIS A 83 1.92 -9.56 5.19
CA HIS A 83 0.88 -9.13 4.24
C HIS A 83 1.40 -8.04 3.30
N ILE A 84 2.08 -7.01 3.83
CA ILE A 84 2.65 -5.94 3.00
C ILE A 84 3.83 -6.45 2.18
N GLU A 85 4.66 -7.36 2.71
CA GLU A 85 5.76 -8.00 1.96
C GLU A 85 5.25 -8.82 0.76
N SER A 86 4.19 -9.61 0.96
CA SER A 86 3.52 -10.35 -0.11
C SER A 86 2.91 -9.43 -1.16
N TYR A 87 2.28 -8.33 -0.71
CA TYR A 87 1.72 -7.32 -1.60
C TYR A 87 2.80 -6.60 -2.43
N TRP A 88 3.93 -6.25 -1.82
CA TRP A 88 5.12 -5.74 -2.53
C TRP A 88 5.61 -6.72 -3.59
N ASN A 89 5.62 -8.01 -3.28
CA ASN A 89 6.03 -9.03 -4.25
C ASN A 89 5.10 -9.05 -5.46
N ARG A 90 3.77 -8.99 -5.25
CA ARG A 90 2.77 -8.93 -6.35
C ARG A 90 2.99 -7.73 -7.27
N ALA A 91 3.13 -6.53 -6.70
CA ALA A 91 3.39 -5.31 -7.46
C ALA A 91 4.71 -5.41 -8.26
N LYS A 92 5.79 -5.86 -7.60
CA LYS A 92 7.11 -6.03 -8.25
C LYS A 92 7.08 -7.09 -9.35
N MET A 93 6.35 -8.19 -9.17
CA MET A 93 6.23 -9.25 -10.18
C MET A 93 5.56 -8.72 -11.45
N LYS A 94 4.51 -7.89 -11.33
CA LYS A 94 3.89 -7.22 -12.47
C LYS A 94 4.92 -6.37 -13.24
N LEU A 95 5.70 -5.56 -12.54
CA LEU A 95 6.74 -4.73 -13.17
C LEU A 95 7.83 -5.57 -13.84
N LYS A 96 8.31 -6.63 -13.17
CA LYS A 96 9.33 -7.55 -13.71
C LYS A 96 8.88 -8.25 -14.99
N ARG A 97 7.59 -8.61 -15.08
CA ARG A 97 7.01 -9.25 -16.29
C ARG A 97 7.09 -8.36 -17.53
N MET A 98 7.19 -7.05 -17.38
CA MET A 98 7.36 -6.11 -18.50
C MET A 98 8.79 -6.08 -19.06
N LYS A 99 9.76 -6.77 -18.43
CA LYS A 99 11.18 -6.85 -18.85
C LYS A 99 11.89 -5.48 -18.99
N GLY A 100 11.43 -4.48 -18.25
CA GLY A 100 11.95 -3.12 -18.30
C GLY A 100 10.81 -2.12 -18.15
N CYS A 101 11.07 -1.04 -17.44
CA CYS A 101 10.12 0.04 -17.22
C CYS A 101 10.89 1.33 -17.06
N TYR A 102 10.51 2.37 -17.82
CA TYR A 102 11.06 3.70 -17.57
C TYR A 102 10.58 4.20 -16.20
N GLY A 103 11.47 4.82 -15.44
CA GLY A 103 11.19 5.22 -14.05
C GLY A 103 10.01 6.18 -13.93
N ASP A 104 9.82 7.06 -14.91
CA ASP A 104 8.70 8.01 -15.00
C ASP A 104 7.34 7.34 -15.20
N LYS A 105 7.30 6.09 -15.66
CA LYS A 105 6.07 5.31 -15.85
C LYS A 105 5.67 4.49 -14.63
N VAL A 106 6.58 4.29 -13.67
CA VAL A 106 6.31 3.52 -12.44
C VAL A 106 5.07 4.02 -11.68
N PRO A 107 4.84 5.34 -11.47
CA PRO A 107 3.63 5.81 -10.80
C PRO A 107 2.35 5.27 -11.46
N GLY A 108 2.20 5.45 -12.77
CA GLY A 108 1.00 4.99 -13.50
C GLY A 108 0.82 3.47 -13.48
N TYR A 109 1.91 2.70 -13.44
CA TYR A 109 1.81 1.24 -13.29
C TYR A 109 1.38 0.80 -11.90
N LEU A 110 1.73 1.54 -10.85
CA LEU A 110 1.23 1.30 -9.49
C LEU A 110 -0.24 1.69 -9.39
N ASP A 111 -0.64 2.83 -9.98
CA ASP A 111 -2.03 3.26 -10.03
C ASP A 111 -2.90 2.21 -10.75
N GLU A 112 -2.48 1.75 -11.92
CA GLU A 112 -3.20 0.72 -12.67
C GLU A 112 -3.21 -0.63 -11.93
N PHE A 113 -2.14 -0.97 -11.19
CA PHE A 113 -2.10 -2.17 -10.36
C PHE A 113 -3.17 -2.13 -9.26
N MET A 114 -3.20 -1.05 -8.47
CA MET A 114 -4.19 -0.87 -7.40
C MET A 114 -5.62 -0.75 -7.94
N TRP A 115 -5.80 -0.03 -9.05
CA TRP A 115 -7.11 0.11 -9.70
C TRP A 115 -7.63 -1.25 -10.18
N ARG A 116 -6.78 -2.07 -10.82
CA ARG A 116 -7.19 -3.39 -11.31
C ARG A 116 -7.59 -4.33 -10.19
N GLU A 117 -6.95 -4.26 -9.02
CA GLU A 117 -7.33 -5.07 -7.86
C GLU A 117 -8.72 -4.70 -7.32
N ARG A 118 -9.10 -3.42 -7.40
CA ARG A 118 -10.38 -2.91 -6.89
C ARG A 118 -11.51 -3.07 -7.90
N PHE A 119 -11.23 -2.84 -9.18
CA PHE A 119 -12.25 -2.66 -10.21
C PHE A 119 -12.07 -3.55 -11.44
N GLY A 120 -10.93 -4.22 -11.61
CA GLY A 120 -10.59 -4.95 -12.84
C GLY A 120 -10.36 -6.44 -12.63
N LYS A 121 -11.18 -7.11 -11.79
CA LYS A 121 -11.01 -8.51 -11.40
C LYS A 121 -11.04 -9.48 -12.60
N THR A 122 -11.84 -9.17 -13.63
CA THR A 122 -11.86 -9.90 -14.90
C THR A 122 -11.50 -8.97 -16.06
N PRO A 123 -11.09 -9.50 -17.24
CA PRO A 123 -10.87 -8.67 -18.42
C PRO A 123 -12.09 -7.83 -18.82
N THR A 124 -13.29 -8.41 -18.69
CA THR A 124 -14.55 -7.72 -18.98
C THR A 124 -14.82 -6.60 -17.99
N ASP A 125 -14.63 -6.84 -16.69
CA ASP A 125 -14.78 -5.79 -15.67
C ASP A 125 -13.77 -4.68 -15.88
N ALA A 126 -12.51 -5.04 -16.16
CA ALA A 126 -11.46 -4.07 -16.42
C ALA A 126 -11.81 -3.19 -17.63
N TRP A 127 -12.28 -3.77 -18.73
CA TRP A 127 -12.70 -2.99 -19.90
C TRP A 127 -13.89 -2.08 -19.61
N ASN A 128 -14.95 -2.62 -19.01
CA ASN A 128 -16.17 -1.83 -18.77
C ASN A 128 -15.94 -0.72 -17.74
N ASN A 129 -15.21 -1.01 -16.67
CA ASN A 129 -14.96 -0.04 -15.61
C ASN A 129 -13.98 1.04 -16.07
N ILE A 130 -12.92 0.72 -16.83
CA ILE A 130 -11.98 1.77 -17.25
C ILE A 130 -12.65 2.80 -18.18
N ILE A 131 -13.50 2.35 -19.10
CA ILE A 131 -14.24 3.25 -19.99
C ILE A 131 -15.21 4.13 -19.19
N ARG A 132 -15.93 3.56 -18.23
CA ARG A 132 -16.83 4.32 -17.35
C ARG A 132 -16.08 5.34 -16.50
N ASP A 133 -14.97 4.95 -15.91
CA ASP A 133 -14.19 5.81 -15.01
C ASP A 133 -13.56 6.97 -15.81
N ILE A 134 -13.07 6.72 -17.04
CA ILE A 134 -12.62 7.77 -17.97
C ILE A 134 -13.75 8.74 -18.30
N ALA A 135 -14.94 8.23 -18.68
CA ALA A 135 -16.08 9.07 -19.01
C ALA A 135 -16.56 9.92 -17.83
N THR A 136 -16.45 9.39 -16.60
CA THR A 136 -16.79 10.12 -15.36
C THR A 136 -15.78 11.23 -15.09
N GLN A 137 -14.49 10.99 -15.33
CA GLN A 137 -13.42 11.95 -15.09
C GLN A 137 -13.37 13.07 -16.14
N TYR A 138 -13.75 12.76 -17.38
CA TYR A 138 -13.71 13.67 -18.52
C TYR A 138 -15.09 13.73 -19.21
N PRO A 139 -16.06 14.43 -18.61
CA PRO A 139 -17.39 14.59 -19.21
C PRO A 139 -17.28 15.45 -20.49
N VAL A 140 -18.02 15.03 -21.53
CA VAL A 140 -18.19 15.75 -22.80
C VAL A 140 -19.36 16.72 -22.75
#